data_AF-A0A0D8FVF9-F1
#
_entry.id   AF-A0A0D8FVF9-F1
#
_cell.length_a   1.000
_cell.length_b   1.000
_cell.length_c   1.000
_cell.angle_alpha   90.00
_cell.angle_beta   90.00
_cell.angle_gamma   90.00
#
_symmetry.space_group_name_H-M   'P 1'
#
loop_
_entity.id
_entity.type
_entity.pdbx_description
1 polymer ?
#
loop_
_entity_poly.entity_id
_entity_poly.type
_entity_poly.pdbx_seq_one_letter_code
_entity_poly.pdbx_strand_id
1 'polypeptide(L)'
;MAQAGNFRFPGGESIREVLERMTNLIDTIRSEHAGETVVGFTHADPIKILATDALGMHVDQMHRISVATASMTTFVISQSGLSLDSLNTGSMIGGDPA
;
A
#
# COMPACT_ATOMS: atom_id res chain seq x y z
N MET A 1 -21.94 11.05 -7.18
CA MET A 1 -21.80 9.59 -7.05
C MET A 1 -20.87 9.33 -5.88
N ALA A 2 -21.19 8.38 -4.99
CA ALA A 2 -20.31 8.06 -3.87
C ALA A 2 -19.01 7.44 -4.42
N GLN A 3 -17.87 8.04 -4.07
CA GLN A 3 -16.52 7.61 -4.37
C GLN A 3 -16.23 6.33 -3.55
N ALA A 4 -15.74 5.25 -4.17
CA ALA A 4 -15.54 3.96 -3.48
C ALA A 4 -14.62 4.11 -2.26
N GLY A 5 -13.65 5.02 -2.32
CA GLY A 5 -12.72 5.29 -1.22
C GLY A 5 -13.36 5.84 0.06
N ASN A 6 -14.54 6.46 -0.03
CA ASN A 6 -15.32 6.95 1.12
C ASN A 6 -16.35 5.94 1.65
N PHE A 7 -16.53 4.81 0.96
CA PHE A 7 -17.39 3.76 1.48
C PHE A 7 -16.80 3.22 2.77
N ARG A 8 -17.66 3.00 3.76
CA ARG A 8 -17.30 2.45 5.06
C ARG A 8 -18.09 1.17 5.27
N PHE A 9 -17.39 0.09 5.61
CA PHE A 9 -18.03 -1.12 6.10
C PHE A 9 -18.67 -0.86 7.49
N PRO A 10 -19.87 -1.38 7.78
CA PRO A 10 -20.48 -1.22 9.11
C PRO A 10 -19.52 -1.63 10.23
N GLY A 11 -19.19 -0.69 11.13
CA GLY A 11 -18.25 -0.89 12.23
C GLY A 11 -16.77 -0.99 11.84
N GLY A 12 -16.42 -0.77 10.56
CA GLY A 12 -15.06 -0.89 10.04
C GLY A 12 -14.47 0.44 9.56
N GLU A 13 -13.33 0.33 8.90
CA GLU A 13 -12.61 1.43 8.24
C GLU A 13 -13.07 1.61 6.79
N SER A 14 -13.00 2.85 6.31
CA SER A 14 -13.00 3.18 4.89
C SER A 14 -11.61 3.03 4.30
N ILE A 15 -11.51 2.92 2.98
CA ILE A 15 -10.22 2.84 2.27
C ILE A 15 -9.36 4.08 2.55
N ARG A 16 -9.97 5.27 2.68
CA ARG A 16 -9.24 6.50 3.03
C ARG A 16 -8.67 6.51 4.45
N GLU A 17 -9.37 5.92 5.42
CA GLU A 17 -8.81 5.76 6.77
C GLU A 17 -7.67 4.75 6.79
N VAL A 18 -7.77 3.68 6.00
CA VAL A 18 -6.64 2.77 5.83
C VAL A 18 -5.45 3.51 5.20
N LEU A 19 -5.67 4.34 4.17
CA LEU A 19 -4.63 5.18 3.59
C LEU A 19 -3.97 6.07 4.64
N GLU A 20 -4.76 6.83 5.40
CA GLU A 20 -4.26 7.71 6.47
C GLU A 20 -3.46 6.93 7.53
N ARG A 21 -3.96 5.78 7.97
CA ARG A 21 -3.27 4.90 8.91
C ARG A 21 -1.94 4.42 8.35
N MET A 22 -1.90 4.04 7.06
CA MET A 22 -0.68 3.56 6.43
C MET A 22 0.32 4.68 6.17
N THR A 23 -0.09 5.89 5.78
CA THR A 23 0.83 7.03 5.62
C THR A 23 1.42 7.47 6.95
N ASN A 24 0.64 7.43 8.04
CA ASN A 24 1.14 7.68 9.39
C ASN A 24 2.19 6.64 9.81
N LEU A 25 1.97 5.35 9.47
CA LEU A 25 2.98 4.31 9.69
C LEU A 25 4.27 4.58 8.91
N ILE A 26 4.18 5.03 7.65
CA ILE A 26 5.35 5.41 6.85
C ILE A 26 6.10 6.59 7.48
N ASP A 27 5.39 7.58 8.02
CA ASP A 27 6.00 8.71 8.72
C ASP A 27 6.74 8.25 10.00
N THR A 28 6.16 7.34 10.77
CA THR A 28 6.82 6.72 11.93
C THR A 28 8.08 5.96 11.49
N ILE A 29 7.98 5.08 10.50
CA ILE A 29 9.14 4.32 9.97
C ILE A 29 10.24 5.27 9.49
N ARG A 30 9.88 6.35 8.77
CA ARG A 30 10.84 7.36 8.31
C ARG A 30 11.59 8.01 9.47
N SER A 31 10.89 8.27 10.58
CA SER A 31 11.46 8.93 11.75
C SER A 31 12.32 8.01 12.61
N GLU A 32 11.94 6.74 12.74
CA GLU A 32 12.58 5.77 13.65
C GLU A 32 13.68 4.94 12.97
N HIS A 33 13.62 4.76 11.64
CA HIS A 33 14.49 3.86 10.87
C HIS A 33 15.17 4.55 9.68
N ALA A 34 15.58 5.81 9.84
CA ALA A 34 16.19 6.58 8.76
C ALA A 34 17.49 5.94 8.26
N GLY A 35 17.54 5.58 6.97
CA GLY A 35 18.70 4.95 6.33
C GLY A 35 18.79 3.43 6.51
N GLU A 36 17.82 2.83 7.21
CA GLU A 36 17.73 1.39 7.39
C GLU A 36 16.80 0.73 6.35
N THR A 37 16.84 -0.60 6.27
CA THR A 37 15.86 -1.40 5.54
C THR A 37 14.90 -2.04 6.53
N VAL A 38 13.61 -1.74 6.39
CA VAL A 38 12.55 -2.31 7.23
C VAL A 38 11.73 -3.31 6.42
N VAL A 39 11.49 -4.49 7.00
CA VAL A 39 10.60 -5.51 6.42
C VAL A 39 9.32 -5.56 7.24
N GLY A 40 8.19 -5.28 6.59
CA GLY A 40 6.86 -5.36 7.19
C GLY A 40 6.03 -6.48 6.56
N PHE A 41 5.22 -7.15 7.37
CA PHE A 41 4.25 -8.15 6.92
C PHE A 41 2.84 -7.59 7.08
N THR A 42 2.05 -7.63 6.00
CA THR A 42 0.69 -7.10 5.99
C THR A 42 -0.15 -7.82 4.93
N HIS A 43 -1.37 -7.35 4.72
CA HIS A 43 -2.32 -7.89 3.74
C HIS A 43 -2.24 -7.17 2.39
N ALA A 44 -2.88 -7.76 1.38
CA ALA A 44 -2.91 -7.22 0.03
C ALA A 44 -3.47 -5.79 -0.03
N ASP A 45 -4.57 -5.50 0.66
CA ASP A 45 -5.26 -4.21 0.51
C ASP A 45 -4.44 -3.01 1.03
N PRO A 46 -3.82 -3.03 2.22
CA PRO A 46 -2.88 -2.00 2.63
C PRO A 46 -1.71 -1.80 1.65
N ILE A 47 -1.18 -2.88 1.06
CA ILE A 47 -0.11 -2.80 0.06
C ILE A 47 -0.61 -2.09 -1.21
N LYS A 48 -1.80 -2.45 -1.71
CA LYS A 48 -2.41 -1.81 -2.88
C LYS A 48 -2.69 -0.33 -2.63
N ILE A 49 -3.16 0.02 -1.45
CA ILE A 49 -3.45 1.41 -1.06
C ILE A 49 -2.15 2.23 -1.05
N LEU A 50 -1.10 1.75 -0.38
CA LEU A 50 0.21 2.42 -0.39
C LEU A 50 0.84 2.48 -1.79
N ALA A 51 0.70 1.44 -2.60
CA ALA A 51 1.16 1.45 -3.99
C ALA A 51 0.42 2.49 -4.82
N THR A 52 -0.88 2.65 -4.60
CA THR A 52 -1.70 3.66 -5.29
C THR A 52 -1.27 5.08 -4.88
N ASP A 53 -1.01 5.31 -3.59
CA ASP A 53 -0.49 6.57 -3.05
C ASP A 53 0.91 6.90 -3.62
N ALA A 54 1.82 5.93 -3.58
CA ALA A 54 3.19 6.08 -4.09
C ALA A 54 3.24 6.34 -5.62
N LEU A 55 2.22 5.90 -6.36
CA LEU A 55 2.07 6.16 -7.80
C LEU A 55 1.34 7.48 -8.10
N GLY A 56 0.90 8.23 -7.07
CA GLY A 56 0.12 9.46 -7.22
C GLY A 56 -1.28 9.21 -7.84
N MET A 57 -1.77 7.99 -7.75
CA MET A 57 -3.08 7.60 -8.28
C MET A 57 -4.19 7.92 -7.27
N HIS A 58 -5.42 8.11 -7.75
CA HIS A 58 -6.55 8.25 -6.85
C HIS A 58 -6.83 6.90 -6.16
N VAL A 59 -7.01 6.88 -4.83
CA VAL A 59 -7.10 5.64 -4.03
C VAL A 59 -8.18 4.65 -4.50
N ASP A 60 -9.31 5.14 -5.05
CA ASP A 60 -10.34 4.30 -5.69
C ASP A 60 -9.81 3.37 -6.81
N GLN A 61 -8.65 3.70 -7.38
CA GLN A 61 -8.02 2.92 -8.44
C GLN A 61 -7.18 1.75 -7.89
N MET A 62 -7.12 1.56 -6.56
CA MET A 62 -6.34 0.49 -5.92
C MET A 62 -6.66 -0.91 -6.44
N HIS A 63 -7.89 -1.14 -6.91
CA HIS A 63 -8.31 -2.42 -7.50
C HIS A 63 -7.59 -2.77 -8.81
N ARG A 64 -6.88 -1.80 -9.43
CA ARG A 64 -6.03 -2.05 -10.62
C ARG A 64 -4.69 -2.68 -10.27
N ILE A 65 -4.31 -2.68 -8.99
CA ILE A 65 -3.06 -3.24 -8.51
C ILE A 65 -3.37 -4.62 -7.93
N SER A 66 -2.73 -5.65 -8.48
CA SER A 66 -2.76 -6.99 -7.90
C SER A 66 -1.59 -7.17 -6.93
N VAL A 67 -1.82 -7.87 -5.82
CA VAL A 67 -0.79 -8.25 -4.86
C VAL A 67 -0.90 -9.74 -4.62
N ALA A 68 0.12 -10.50 -5.05
CA ALA A 68 0.11 -11.96 -4.99
C ALA A 68 0.52 -12.46 -3.60
N THR A 69 0.02 -13.64 -3.20
CA THR A 69 0.41 -14.30 -1.95
C THR A 69 1.91 -14.58 -1.93
N ALA A 70 2.52 -14.40 -0.75
CA ALA A 70 3.96 -14.61 -0.52
C ALA A 70 4.88 -13.81 -1.47
N SER A 71 4.38 -12.71 -2.02
CA SER A 71 5.17 -11.77 -2.80
C SER A 71 5.68 -10.61 -1.94
N MET A 72 6.68 -9.89 -2.47
CA MET A 72 7.27 -8.72 -1.85
C MET A 72 7.06 -7.49 -2.73
N THR A 73 6.66 -6.39 -2.09
CA THR A 73 6.52 -5.06 -2.70
C THR A 73 7.49 -4.14 -1.97
N THR A 74 8.38 -3.47 -2.72
CA THR A 74 9.40 -2.58 -2.15
C THR A 74 9.02 -1.13 -2.42
N PHE A 75 9.17 -0.32 -1.37
CA PHE A 75 8.98 1.12 -1.44
C PHE A 75 10.27 1.81 -1.02
N VAL A 76 10.53 2.97 -1.61
CA VAL A 76 11.58 3.88 -1.16
C VAL A 76 10.91 5.04 -0.44
N ILE A 77 11.29 5.23 0.82
CA ILE A 77 10.83 6.36 1.64
C ILE A 77 11.89 7.46 1.54
N SER A 78 11.49 8.60 1.01
CA SER A 78 12.36 9.77 0.83
C SER A 78 11.76 11.01 1.49
N GLN A 79 12.50 12.12 1.49
CA GLN A 79 11.96 13.41 1.95
C GLN A 79 10.82 13.93 1.05
N SER A 80 10.82 13.57 -0.23
CA SER A 80 9.78 13.98 -1.18
C SER A 80 8.54 13.10 -1.16
N GLY A 81 8.54 12.04 -0.35
CA GLY A 81 7.42 11.11 -0.21
C GLY A 81 7.82 9.65 -0.46
N LEU A 82 6.78 8.84 -0.68
CA LEU A 82 6.88 7.41 -0.93
C LEU A 82 6.93 7.16 -2.45
N SER A 83 7.86 6.32 -2.91
CA SER A 83 7.86 5.82 -4.29
C SER A 83 7.83 4.29 -4.32
N LEU A 84 7.10 3.73 -5.28
CA LEU A 84 7.05 2.29 -5.50
C LEU A 84 8.27 1.87 -6.34
N ASP A 85 9.10 0.99 -5.79
CA ASP A 85 10.32 0.49 -6.45
C ASP A 85 10.04 -0.82 -7.19
N SER A 86 9.42 -1.79 -6.52
CA SER A 86 9.01 -3.06 -7.12
C SER A 86 7.68 -3.56 -6.57
N LEU A 87 6.96 -4.33 -7.38
CA LEU A 87 5.67 -4.91 -7.03
C LEU A 87 5.69 -6.42 -7.34
N ASN A 88 5.18 -7.23 -6.41
CA ASN A 88 5.04 -8.69 -6.55
C ASN A 88 6.34 -9.46 -6.85
N THR A 89 7.48 -9.00 -6.33
CA THR A 89 8.74 -9.72 -6.47
C THR A 89 8.74 -11.00 -5.62
N GLY A 90 9.49 -12.02 -6.03
CA GLY A 90 9.56 -13.29 -5.32
C GLY A 90 8.27 -14.12 -5.32
N SER A 91 7.22 -13.66 -6.00
CA SER A 91 6.00 -14.46 -6.15
C SER A 91 6.30 -15.73 -6.95
N MET A 92 6.11 -16.89 -6.32
CA MET A 92 6.22 -18.21 -6.96
C MET A 92 4.96 -18.57 -7.77
N ILE A 93 3.95 -17.71 -7.76
CA ILE A 93 2.64 -17.93 -8.36
C ILE A 93 2.42 -16.76 -9.34
N GLY A 94 2.71 -16.99 -10.62
CA GLY A 94 2.43 -16.00 -11.67
C GLY A 94 0.98 -15.52 -11.53
N GLY A 95 0.81 -14.19 -11.60
CA GLY A 95 -0.38 -13.45 -11.19
C GLY A 95 -1.66 -14.28 -11.27
N ASP A 96 -2.20 -14.62 -10.10
CA ASP A 96 -3.46 -15.36 -10.00
C ASP A 96 -4.56 -14.56 -10.71
N PRO A 97 -5.20 -15.11 -11.76
CA PRO A 97 -6.29 -14.44 -12.47
C PRO A 97 -7.64 -14.58 -11.75
N ALA A 98 -7.67 -15.08 -10.51
CA ALA A 98 -8.89 -15.20 -9.71
C ALA A 98 -9.68 -13.88 -9.58
#